data_AF-A0AB74M8D5-F1
#
_entry.id   AF-A0AB74M8D5-F1
#
_cell.length_a   1.000
_cell.length_b   1.000
_cell.length_c   1.000
_cell.angle_alpha   90.00
_cell.angle_beta   90.00
_cell.angle_gamma   90.00
#
_symmetry.space_group_name_H-M   'P 1'
#
loop_
_entity.id
_entity.type
_entity.pdbx_description
1 polymer ?
#
loop_
_entity_poly.entity_id
_entity_poly.type
_entity_poly.pdbx_seq_one_letter_code
_entity_poly.pdbx_strand_id
1 'polypeptide(L)'
;ESGGIETTGESPSFLYRYNLVLFVMDFTESIDNIMLPVMAWLYRNQPDLLLNPEKNKSIKFSTAINDDDSADILLEIPVWERVIVRRNDDGTVTAEHIGEPPISRALEAWRVVFEDMTWRTGTETST
;
A
#
# COMPACT_ATOMS: atom_id res chain seq x y z
N GLU A 1 12.83 -3.61 -14.49
CA GLU A 1 11.49 -3.96 -14.00
C GLU A 1 10.69 -4.67 -15.07
N SER A 2 9.90 -5.67 -14.68
CA SER A 2 8.89 -6.31 -15.53
C SER A 2 7.51 -5.92 -15.00
N GLY A 3 6.75 -5.16 -15.79
CA GLY A 3 5.33 -4.91 -15.55
C GLY A 3 4.45 -5.94 -16.26
N GLY A 4 3.20 -6.05 -15.82
CA GLY A 4 2.18 -6.91 -16.41
C GLY A 4 0.87 -6.16 -16.63
N ILE A 5 0.03 -6.71 -17.51
CA ILE A 5 -1.33 -6.23 -17.75
C ILE A 5 -2.29 -7.36 -17.40
N GLU A 6 -3.29 -7.08 -16.58
CA GLU A 6 -4.40 -7.98 -16.29
C GLU A 6 -5.69 -7.39 -16.84
N THR A 7 -6.53 -8.23 -17.47
CA THR A 7 -7.85 -7.82 -17.97
C THR A 7 -8.83 -8.97 -17.80
N THR A 8 -10.10 -8.64 -17.60
CA THR A 8 -11.18 -9.65 -17.61
C THR A 8 -11.55 -10.08 -19.03
N GLY A 9 -11.13 -9.33 -20.05
CA GLY A 9 -11.52 -9.55 -21.46
C GLY A 9 -12.96 -9.15 -21.79
N GLU A 10 -13.78 -8.83 -20.78
CA GLU A 10 -15.19 -8.44 -20.93
C GLU A 10 -15.37 -6.95 -21.26
N SER A 11 -14.34 -6.14 -20.98
CA SER A 11 -14.31 -4.71 -21.28
C SER A 11 -12.90 -4.28 -21.70
N PRO A 12 -12.73 -3.11 -22.35
CA PRO A 12 -11.41 -2.59 -22.68
C PRO A 12 -10.63 -2.08 -21.46
N SER A 13 -11.20 -2.11 -20.26
CA SER A 13 -10.52 -1.73 -19.03
C SER A 13 -9.53 -2.81 -18.58
N PHE A 14 -8.46 -2.39 -17.91
CA PHE A 14 -7.37 -3.28 -17.51
C PHE A 14 -6.69 -2.79 -16.22
N LEU A 15 -5.82 -3.62 -15.67
CA LEU A 15 -4.98 -3.30 -14.53
C LEU A 15 -3.51 -3.36 -14.95
N TYR A 16 -2.74 -2.34 -14.61
CA TYR A 16 -1.29 -2.48 -14.52
C TYR A 16 -0.91 -3.25 -13.27
N ARG A 17 0.08 -4.14 -13.38
CA ARG A 17 0.75 -4.78 -12.24
C ARG A 17 2.24 -4.56 -12.33
N TYR A 18 2.85 -4.13 -11.25
CA TYR A 18 4.30 -3.92 -11.20
C TYR A 18 4.80 -3.95 -9.75
N ASN A 19 6.10 -4.15 -9.58
CA ASN A 19 6.74 -4.01 -8.28
C ASN A 19 7.16 -2.54 -8.10
N LEU A 20 6.54 -1.84 -7.15
CA LEU A 20 7.03 -0.55 -6.69
C LEU A 20 8.29 -0.81 -5.85
N VAL A 21 9.41 -0.25 -6.29
CA VAL A 21 10.70 -0.37 -5.61
C VAL A 21 11.01 0.95 -4.90
N LEU A 22 11.17 0.89 -3.57
CA LEU A 22 11.70 1.98 -2.77
C LEU A 22 13.10 1.59 -2.28
N PHE A 23 14.10 2.38 -2.65
CA PHE A 23 15.47 2.20 -2.21
C PHE A 23 15.89 3.39 -1.34
N VAL A 24 16.21 3.12 -0.08
CA VAL A 24 16.67 4.11 0.89
C VAL A 24 18.13 3.78 1.21
N MET A 25 19.00 4.79 1.12
CA MET A 25 20.44 4.62 1.32
C MET A 25 20.90 5.27 2.61
N ASP A 26 21.97 4.73 3.20
CA ASP A 26 22.65 5.28 4.37
C ASP A 26 21.68 5.62 5.53
N PHE A 27 20.68 4.75 5.75
CA PHE A 27 19.65 4.99 6.75
C PHE A 27 20.14 4.61 8.15
N THR A 28 20.12 5.57 9.07
CA THR A 28 20.70 5.44 10.42
C THR A 28 19.65 5.36 11.54
N GLU A 29 18.37 5.47 11.20
CA GLU A 29 17.28 5.43 12.17
C GLU A 29 16.59 4.05 12.23
N SER A 30 15.57 3.91 13.09
CA SER A 30 14.74 2.71 13.12
C SER A 30 14.01 2.52 11.79
N ILE A 31 14.07 1.30 11.24
CA ILE A 31 13.32 0.90 10.03
C ILE A 31 11.81 1.18 10.14
N ASP A 32 11.27 1.21 11.37
CA ASP A 32 9.87 1.55 11.63
C ASP A 32 9.51 2.95 11.11
N ASN A 33 10.45 3.89 11.10
CA ASN A 33 10.24 5.25 10.58
C ASN A 33 9.96 5.27 9.07
N ILE A 34 10.38 4.24 8.34
CA ILE A 34 10.04 4.02 6.92
C ILE A 34 8.80 3.14 6.79
N MET A 35 8.69 2.08 7.60
CA MET A 35 7.59 1.12 7.47
C MET A 35 6.23 1.73 7.83
N LEU A 36 6.15 2.56 8.88
CA LEU A 36 4.90 3.18 9.30
C LEU A 36 4.20 4.02 8.20
N PRO A 37 4.87 4.99 7.55
CA PRO A 37 4.25 5.76 6.48
C PRO A 37 3.93 4.89 5.24
N VAL A 38 4.75 3.88 4.94
CA VAL A 38 4.46 2.90 3.87
C VAL A 38 3.17 2.14 4.17
N MET A 39 3.00 1.61 5.38
CA MET A 39 1.79 0.89 5.78
C MET A 39 0.56 1.80 5.73
N ALA A 40 0.68 3.06 6.15
CA ALA A 40 -0.39 4.06 6.06
C ALA A 40 -0.78 4.40 4.60
N TRP A 41 0.19 4.38 3.68
CA TRP A 41 -0.07 4.54 2.25
C TRP A 41 -0.72 3.29 1.65
N LEU A 42 -0.21 2.10 1.96
CA LEU A 42 -0.76 0.82 1.50
C LEU A 42 -2.18 0.61 1.97
N TYR A 43 -2.50 0.98 3.21
CA TYR A 43 -3.85 0.90 3.72
C TYR A 43 -4.84 1.66 2.83
N ARG A 44 -4.46 2.84 2.33
CA ARG A 44 -5.34 3.65 1.48
C ARG A 44 -5.33 3.24 0.00
N ASN A 45 -4.17 2.82 -0.51
CA ASN A 45 -3.96 2.69 -1.95
C ASN A 45 -3.82 1.25 -2.43
N GLN A 46 -3.56 0.29 -1.55
CA GLN A 46 -3.41 -1.14 -1.86
C GLN A 46 -3.92 -2.01 -0.69
N PRO A 47 -5.18 -1.83 -0.26
CA PRO A 47 -5.70 -2.48 0.94
C PRO A 47 -5.71 -4.00 0.84
N ASP A 48 -5.78 -4.56 -0.37
CA ASP A 48 -5.70 -6.00 -0.58
C ASP A 48 -4.34 -6.59 -0.16
N LEU A 49 -3.25 -5.83 -0.29
CA LEU A 49 -1.92 -6.24 0.19
C LEU A 49 -1.82 -6.31 1.71
N LEU A 50 -2.75 -5.74 2.46
CA LEU A 50 -2.79 -5.83 3.92
C LEU A 50 -3.89 -6.79 4.40
N LEU A 51 -5.03 -6.79 3.73
CA LEU A 51 -6.27 -7.39 4.21
C LEU A 51 -6.55 -8.77 3.60
N ASN A 52 -5.97 -9.12 2.45
CA ASN A 52 -6.12 -10.45 1.87
C ASN A 52 -5.07 -11.40 2.48
N PRO A 53 -5.45 -12.47 3.19
CA PRO A 53 -4.53 -13.45 3.79
C PRO A 53 -3.57 -14.13 2.79
N GLU A 54 -3.92 -14.19 1.52
CA GLU A 54 -3.06 -14.74 0.47
C GLU A 54 -1.99 -13.74 0.03
N LYS A 55 -2.27 -12.43 0.14
CA LYS A 55 -1.39 -11.34 -0.31
C LYS A 55 -0.66 -10.63 0.82
N ASN A 56 -1.09 -10.76 2.07
CA ASN A 56 -0.55 -9.99 3.20
C ASN A 56 0.88 -10.34 3.63
N LYS A 57 1.55 -11.24 2.89
CA LYS A 57 2.97 -11.59 3.04
C LYS A 57 3.80 -11.24 1.81
N SER A 58 3.20 -10.54 0.84
CA SER A 58 3.82 -10.27 -0.47
C SER A 58 4.75 -9.05 -0.46
N ILE A 59 4.62 -8.14 0.50
CA ILE A 59 5.54 -7.02 0.72
C ILE A 59 6.87 -7.58 1.23
N LYS A 60 7.96 -7.29 0.53
CA LYS A 60 9.32 -7.74 0.90
C LYS A 60 10.21 -6.55 1.16
N PHE A 61 11.09 -6.70 2.14
CA PHE A 61 12.18 -5.77 2.37
C PHE A 61 13.49 -6.53 2.54
N SER A 62 14.59 -5.92 2.12
CA SER A 62 15.95 -6.38 2.34
C SER A 62 16.78 -5.24 2.90
N THR A 63 17.71 -5.57 3.78
CA THR A 63 18.61 -4.60 4.42
C THR A 63 20.06 -5.01 4.17
N ALA A 64 20.89 -4.08 3.73
CA ALA A 64 22.34 -4.24 3.69
C ALA A 64 22.95 -3.30 4.73
N ILE A 65 23.69 -3.85 5.69
CA ILE A 65 24.34 -3.07 6.75
C ILE A 65 25.63 -2.46 6.18
N ASN A 66 25.83 -1.18 6.45
CA ASN A 66 27.01 -0.41 6.08
C ASN A 66 27.96 -0.27 7.29
N ASP A 67 29.22 0.12 7.05
CA ASP A 67 30.27 0.18 8.08
C ASP A 67 30.09 1.34 9.10
N ASP A 68 29.20 2.28 8.83
CA ASP A 68 29.03 3.56 9.55
C ASP A 68 27.77 3.61 10.43
N ASP A 69 27.30 2.44 10.91
CA ASP A 69 26.05 2.30 11.68
C ASP A 69 24.81 2.72 10.88
N SER A 70 24.90 2.63 9.54
CA SER A 70 23.78 2.83 8.63
C SER A 70 23.42 1.53 7.89
N ALA A 71 22.26 1.54 7.22
CA ALA A 71 21.84 0.46 6.36
C ALA A 71 21.15 0.97 5.08
N ASP A 72 21.41 0.30 3.98
CA ASP A 72 20.62 0.42 2.76
C ASP A 72 19.40 -0.48 2.86
N ILE A 73 18.22 0.06 2.55
CA ILE A 73 16.93 -0.63 2.65
C ILE A 73 16.29 -0.66 1.27
N LEU A 74 16.01 -1.87 0.78
CA LEU A 74 15.27 -2.11 -0.45
C LEU A 74 13.89 -2.68 -0.09
N LEU A 75 12.84 -1.97 -0.48
CA LEU A 75 11.45 -2.41 -0.35
C LEU A 75 10.87 -2.73 -1.73
N GLU A 76 10.24 -3.89 -1.83
CA GLU A 76 9.56 -4.35 -3.04
C GLU A 76 8.09 -4.60 -2.72
N ILE A 77 7.21 -3.84 -3.38
CA ILE A 77 5.76 -3.89 -3.14
C ILE A 77 5.07 -4.24 -4.46
N PRO A 78 4.41 -5.41 -4.58
CA PRO A 78 3.66 -5.77 -5.77
C PRO A 78 2.33 -5.00 -5.83
N VAL A 79 2.33 -3.85 -6.48
CA VAL A 79 1.16 -2.97 -6.60
C VAL A 79 0.40 -3.22 -7.90
N TRP A 80 -0.83 -2.72 -7.92
CA TRP A 80 -1.64 -2.69 -9.14
C TRP A 80 -2.38 -1.36 -9.28
N GLU A 81 -2.69 -1.00 -10.52
CA GLU A 81 -3.37 0.25 -10.84
C GLU A 81 -4.43 0.02 -11.89
N ARG A 82 -5.67 0.42 -11.59
CA ARG A 82 -6.81 0.21 -12.46
C ARG A 82 -6.96 1.34 -13.46
N VAL A 83 -7.12 0.97 -14.72
CA VAL A 83 -7.38 1.87 -15.83
C VAL A 83 -8.76 1.58 -16.41
N ILE A 84 -9.64 2.58 -16.34
CA ILE A 84 -10.96 2.51 -16.97
C ILE A 84 -10.88 3.13 -18.35
N VAL A 85 -11.21 2.35 -19.37
CA VAL A 85 -11.26 2.82 -20.75
C VAL A 85 -12.70 3.18 -21.11
N ARG A 86 -12.91 4.42 -21.54
CA ARG A 86 -14.21 4.91 -22.02
C ARG A 86 -14.12 5.36 -23.47
N ARG A 87 -15.21 5.17 -24.20
CA ARG A 87 -15.40 5.74 -25.53
C ARG A 87 -16.32 6.95 -25.40
N ASN A 88 -15.88 8.10 -25.90
CA ASN A 88 -16.63 9.34 -25.86
C ASN A 88 -17.59 9.45 -27.05
N ASP A 89 -18.54 10.39 -26.96
CA ASP A 89 -19.58 10.60 -27.97
C ASP A 89 -19.00 11.04 -29.34
N ASP A 90 -17.84 11.68 -29.34
CA ASP A 90 -17.10 12.08 -30.55
C ASP A 90 -16.31 10.91 -31.20
N GLY A 91 -16.41 9.71 -30.61
CA GLY A 91 -15.75 8.49 -31.08
C GLY A 91 -14.33 8.30 -30.55
N THR A 92 -13.78 9.24 -29.78
CA THR A 92 -12.46 9.11 -29.15
C THR A 92 -12.47 8.09 -28.00
N VAL A 93 -11.29 7.58 -27.65
CA VAL A 93 -11.10 6.64 -26.53
C VAL A 93 -10.19 7.29 -25.50
N THR A 94 -10.62 7.30 -24.25
CA THR A 94 -9.87 7.85 -23.11
C THR A 94 -9.64 6.80 -22.04
N ALA A 95 -8.44 6.79 -21.48
CA ALA A 95 -8.07 5.97 -20.33
C ALA A 95 -8.00 6.86 -19.08
N GLU A 96 -8.67 6.45 -18.02
CA GLU A 96 -8.64 7.12 -16.72
C GLU A 96 -8.07 6.18 -15.66
N HIS A 97 -7.06 6.66 -14.94
CA HIS A 97 -6.47 5.96 -13.81
C HIS A 97 -7.34 6.22 -12.57
N ILE A 98 -7.91 5.16 -12.00
CA ILE A 98 -8.82 5.29 -10.86
C ILE A 98 -8.26 4.55 -9.67
N GLY A 99 -8.15 5.27 -8.55
CA GLY A 99 -7.69 4.72 -7.28
C GLY A 99 -8.63 3.65 -6.70
N GLU A 100 -8.21 3.14 -5.55
CA GLU A 100 -8.96 2.12 -4.84
C GLU A 100 -10.28 2.66 -4.31
N PRO A 101 -11.35 1.83 -4.31
CA PRO A 101 -12.56 2.19 -3.61
C PRO A 101 -12.26 2.37 -2.11
N PRO A 102 -12.98 3.26 -1.41
CA PRO A 102 -12.80 3.43 0.02
C PRO A 102 -13.00 2.11 0.75
N ILE A 103 -12.11 1.82 1.70
CA ILE A 103 -12.28 0.71 2.62
C ILE A 103 -13.61 0.90 3.35
N SER A 104 -14.58 0.00 3.14
CA SER A 104 -15.88 0.08 3.82
C SER A 104 -15.73 -0.08 5.34
N ARG A 105 -16.67 0.48 6.10
CA ARG A 105 -16.70 0.55 7.57
C ARG A 105 -16.49 -0.79 8.31
N ALA A 106 -16.77 -1.93 7.67
CA ALA A 106 -16.54 -3.26 8.27
C ALA A 106 -15.04 -3.55 8.51
N LEU A 107 -14.15 -2.90 7.77
CA LEU A 107 -12.70 -2.98 7.91
C LEU A 107 -12.12 -1.89 8.83
N GLU A 108 -12.91 -0.86 9.21
CA GLU A 108 -12.54 0.08 10.29
C GLU A 108 -12.47 -0.61 11.66
N ALA A 109 -13.10 -1.79 11.84
CA ALA A 109 -12.97 -2.58 13.06
C ALA A 109 -11.52 -3.01 13.35
N TRP A 110 -10.66 -3.10 12.32
CA TRP A 110 -9.23 -3.37 12.46
C TRP A 110 -8.41 -2.19 12.98
N ARG A 111 -8.98 -0.96 13.01
CA ARG A 111 -8.36 0.19 13.68
C ARG A 111 -8.14 -0.10 15.17
N VAL A 112 -8.96 -0.98 15.76
CA VAL A 112 -8.85 -1.45 17.15
C VAL A 112 -7.69 -2.43 17.37
N VAL A 113 -7.17 -3.07 16.32
CA VAL A 113 -6.09 -4.06 16.43
C VAL A 113 -4.71 -3.39 16.48
N PHE A 114 -4.59 -2.17 15.95
CA PHE A 114 -3.33 -1.41 15.90
C PHE A 114 -3.36 -0.04 16.61
N GLU A 115 -4.53 0.46 17.05
CA GLU A 115 -4.55 1.55 18.03
C GLU A 115 -4.05 1.01 19.37
N ASP A 116 -2.78 1.28 19.68
CA ASP A 116 -2.26 1.12 21.03
C ASP A 116 -3.07 2.05 21.97
N MET A 117 -3.86 1.44 22.86
CA MET A 117 -4.65 2.16 23.87
C MET A 117 -3.80 2.71 25.02
N THR A 118 -2.47 2.64 24.98
CA THR A 118 -1.58 3.14 26.05
C THR A 118 -1.65 4.65 26.28
N TRP A 119 -2.18 5.45 25.35
CA TRP A 119 -2.45 6.87 25.60
C TRP A 119 -3.79 7.16 26.29
N ARG A 120 -4.62 6.15 26.56
CA ARG A 120 -5.74 6.28 27.50
C ARG A 120 -5.28 5.94 28.91
N THR A 121 -4.35 6.73 29.44
CA THR A 121 -4.08 6.76 30.88
C THR A 121 -4.75 7.98 31.49
N GLY A 122 -5.81 7.74 32.27
CA GLY A 122 -6.48 8.75 33.08
C GLY A 122 -7.99 8.71 32.99
N THR A 123 -8.60 7.60 33.38
CA THR A 123 -10.00 7.56 33.82
C THR A 123 -10.26 8.60 34.91
N GLU A 124 -11.40 9.26 34.76
CA GLU A 124 -12.32 9.73 35.81
C GLU A 124 -11.84 9.62 37.26
N THR A 125 -11.92 10.72 38.01
CA THR A 125 -12.20 10.65 39.44
C THR A 125 -13.56 11.28 39.70
N SER A 126 -14.45 10.45 40.23
CA SER A 126 -15.82 10.68 40.66
C SER A 126 -16.05 11.95 41.49
N THR A 127 -17.16 12.65 41.27
CA THR A 127 -18.36 12.71 42.13
C THR A 127 -19.46 13.49 41.41
#